data_AF-A0A0N1FYH3-F1
#
_entry.id   AF-A0A0N1FYH3-F1
#
_cell.length_a   1.000
_cell.length_b   1.000
_cell.length_c   1.000
_cell.angle_alpha   90.00
_cell.angle_beta   90.00
_cell.angle_gamma   90.00
#
_symmetry.space_group_name_H-M   'P 1'
#
loop_
_entity.id
_entity.type
_entity.pdbx_description
1 polymer ?
#
loop_
_entity_poly.entity_id
_entity_poly.type
_entity_poly.pdbx_seq_one_letter_code
_entity_poly.pdbx_strand_id
1 'polypeptide(L)'
;MLGANDGIVSTAGLVVGVAGATDDRSELLTAGLAGLLADSMSMAAGEYVSVSTQRDSEKAALALERREGRPPPTERQTRRSRGPRDRASTSHAPVTPSIRSRMTSA
;
A
#
# COMPACT_ATOMS: atom_id res chain seq x y z
N MET A 1 5.73 -2.37 -10.48
CA MET A 1 6.17 -1.98 -11.83
C MET A 1 5.16 -2.52 -12.84
N LEU A 2 4.06 -1.79 -13.07
CA LEU A 2 3.00 -2.18 -14.02
C LEU A 2 2.93 -1.22 -15.23
N GLY A 3 3.50 -0.01 -15.14
CA GLY A 3 3.37 1.01 -16.20
C GLY A 3 4.25 0.83 -17.44
N ALA A 4 5.38 0.11 -17.36
CA ALA A 4 6.26 -0.10 -18.51
C ALA A 4 5.62 -0.96 -19.61
N ASN A 5 4.70 -1.85 -19.23
CA ASN A 5 3.98 -2.71 -20.18
C ASN A 5 2.89 -1.96 -20.94
N ASP A 6 2.18 -1.03 -20.29
CA ASP A 6 1.18 -0.19 -20.97
C ASP A 6 1.83 0.84 -21.90
N GLY A 7 2.99 1.39 -21.53
CA GLY A 7 3.70 2.38 -22.34
C GLY A 7 4.14 1.86 -23.72
N ILE A 8 4.65 0.62 -23.80
CA ILE A 8 5.10 0.02 -25.08
C ILE A 8 3.92 -0.24 -26.01
N VAL A 9 2.79 -0.72 -25.47
CA VAL A 9 1.58 -0.99 -26.28
C VAL A 9 0.95 0.33 -26.76
N SER A 10 0.92 1.36 -25.90
CA SER A 10 0.43 2.71 -26.22
C SER A 10 1.25 3.36 -27.35
N THR A 11 2.59 3.34 -27.24
CA THR A 11 3.47 3.90 -28.29
C THR A 11 3.45 3.11 -29.58
N ALA A 12 3.44 1.77 -29.52
CA ALA A 12 3.35 0.93 -30.73
C ALA A 12 2.02 1.16 -31.47
N GLY A 13 0.90 1.24 -30.74
CA GLY A 13 -0.42 1.54 -31.31
C GLY A 13 -0.49 2.93 -31.95
N LEU A 14 0.09 3.94 -31.28
CA LEU A 14 0.16 5.30 -31.81
C LEU A 14 0.99 5.38 -33.09
N VAL A 15 2.18 4.77 -33.12
CA VAL A 15 3.05 4.76 -34.31
C VAL A 15 2.38 4.04 -35.48
N VAL A 16 1.74 2.89 -35.24
CA VAL A 16 0.99 2.15 -36.28
C VAL A 16 -0.21 2.96 -36.80
N GLY A 17 -0.96 3.61 -35.90
CA GLY A 17 -2.12 4.42 -36.26
C GLY A 17 -1.76 5.65 -37.10
N VAL A 18 -0.67 6.34 -36.76
CA VAL A 18 -0.20 7.51 -37.53
C VAL A 18 0.41 7.08 -38.88
N ALA A 19 1.15 5.97 -38.93
CA ALA A 19 1.73 5.45 -40.18
C ALA A 19 0.67 5.00 -41.20
N GLY A 20 -0.54 4.64 -40.76
CA GLY A 20 -1.67 4.38 -41.65
C GLY A 20 -2.34 5.64 -42.21
N ALA A 21 -2.05 6.82 -41.65
CA ALA A 21 -2.70 8.09 -42.00
C ALA A 21 -1.86 8.99 -42.92
N THR A 22 -0.53 8.83 -42.95
CA THR A 22 0.35 9.66 -43.77
C THR A 22 1.66 8.94 -44.12
N ASP A 23 2.11 9.11 -45.36
CA ASP A 23 3.44 8.69 -45.82
C ASP A 23 4.49 9.80 -45.62
N ASP A 24 4.07 11.01 -45.20
CA ASP A 24 4.98 12.12 -44.95
C ASP A 24 5.74 11.92 -43.64
N ARG A 25 7.07 11.79 -43.75
CA ARG A 25 7.96 11.53 -42.60
C ARG A 25 7.95 12.68 -41.60
N SER A 26 7.73 13.91 -42.04
CA SER A 26 7.74 15.08 -41.16
C SER A 26 6.51 15.11 -40.24
N GLU A 27 5.35 14.73 -40.78
CA GLU A 27 4.11 14.57 -40.02
C GLU A 27 4.21 13.41 -39.03
N LEU A 28 4.76 12.27 -39.47
CA LEU A 28 5.02 11.09 -38.63
C LEU A 28 5.89 11.41 -37.41
N LEU A 29 7.00 12.12 -37.61
CA LEU A 29 7.92 12.48 -36.52
C LEU A 29 7.27 13.44 -35.52
N THR A 30 6.51 14.42 -36.03
CA THR A 30 5.81 15.40 -35.19
C THR A 30 4.73 14.73 -34.34
N ALA A 31 3.92 13.87 -34.95
CA ALA A 31 2.87 13.11 -34.27
C ALA A 31 3.46 12.12 -33.26
N GLY A 32 4.55 11.43 -33.60
CA GLY A 32 5.25 10.53 -32.67
C GLY A 32 5.79 11.26 -31.44
N LEU A 33 6.43 12.43 -31.62
CA LEU A 33 6.92 13.25 -30.51
C LEU A 33 5.78 13.77 -29.64
N ALA A 34 4.71 14.27 -30.26
CA ALA A 34 3.51 14.71 -29.54
C ALA A 34 2.89 13.58 -28.72
N GLY A 35 2.81 12.36 -29.28
CA GLY A 35 2.33 11.18 -28.60
C GLY A 35 3.17 10.80 -27.38
N LEU A 36 4.50 10.82 -27.50
CA LEU A 36 5.41 10.56 -26.38
C LEU A 36 5.25 11.58 -25.24
N LEU A 37 5.13 12.85 -25.58
CA LEU A 37 4.91 13.91 -24.60
C LEU A 37 3.56 13.73 -23.90
N ALA A 38 2.49 13.48 -24.65
CA ALA A 38 1.16 13.25 -24.11
C ALA A 38 1.12 12.04 -23.16
N ASP A 39 1.74 10.92 -23.54
CA ASP A 39 1.80 9.70 -22.73
C ASP A 39 2.56 9.93 -21.41
N SER A 40 3.74 10.57 -21.48
CA SER A 40 4.54 10.89 -20.30
C SER A 40 3.82 11.84 -19.33
N MET A 41 3.13 12.86 -19.86
CA MET A 41 2.35 13.80 -19.05
C MET A 41 1.14 13.12 -18.41
N SER A 42 0.48 12.21 -19.12
CA SER A 42 -0.63 11.41 -18.60
C SER A 42 -0.17 10.52 -17.44
N MET A 43 0.97 9.85 -17.57
CA MET A 43 1.54 9.03 -16.50
C MET A 43 1.91 9.86 -15.27
N ALA A 44 2.53 11.03 -15.48
CA ALA A 44 2.89 11.94 -14.38
C ALA A 44 1.65 12.50 -13.67
N ALA A 45 0.63 12.90 -14.43
CA ALA A 45 -0.64 13.39 -13.89
C ALA A 45 -1.39 12.28 -13.14
N GLY A 46 -1.43 11.07 -13.70
CA GLY A 46 -2.06 9.90 -13.07
C GLY A 46 -1.43 9.55 -11.73
N GLU A 47 -0.09 9.52 -11.66
CA GLU A 47 0.63 9.30 -10.40
C GLU A 47 0.38 10.44 -9.39
N TYR A 48 0.43 11.70 -9.82
CA TYR A 48 0.16 12.83 -8.94
C TYR A 48 -1.24 12.76 -8.31
N VAL A 49 -2.27 12.49 -9.12
CA VAL A 49 -3.66 12.35 -8.66
C VAL A 49 -3.83 11.13 -7.77
N SER A 50 -3.19 10.00 -8.09
CA SER A 50 -3.20 8.80 -7.25
C SER A 50 -2.61 9.08 -5.86
N VAL A 51 -1.45 9.74 -5.80
CA VAL A 51 -0.79 10.09 -4.54
C VAL A 51 -1.61 11.13 -3.76
N SER A 52 -2.20 12.12 -4.43
CA SER A 52 -3.01 13.14 -3.76
C SER A 52 -4.29 12.54 -3.15
N THR A 53 -4.98 11.67 -3.90
CA THR A 53 -6.21 11.02 -3.42
C THR A 53 -5.95 10.05 -2.27
N GLN A 54 -4.84 9.31 -2.29
CA GLN A 54 -4.42 8.48 -1.16
C GLN A 54 -4.13 9.32 0.08
N ARG A 55 -3.35 10.40 -0.06
CA ARG A 55 -3.04 11.31 1.06
C ARG A 55 -4.31 11.91 1.65
N ASP A 56 -5.26 12.32 0.82
CA ASP A 56 -6.50 12.93 1.31
C ASP A 56 -7.43 11.89 1.95
N SER A 57 -7.49 10.67 1.40
CA SER A 57 -8.19 9.55 2.02
C SER A 57 -7.60 9.18 3.38
N GLU A 58 -6.27 9.15 3.51
CA GLU A 58 -5.58 8.90 4.78
C GLU A 58 -5.86 10.01 5.80
N LYS A 59 -5.78 11.28 5.39
CA LYS A 59 -6.12 12.40 6.28
C LYS A 59 -7.57 12.32 6.75
N ALA A 60 -8.51 12.00 5.86
CA ALA A 60 -9.91 11.85 6.19
C ALA A 60 -10.14 10.69 7.18
N ALA A 61 -9.50 9.55 6.94
CA ALA A 61 -9.53 8.40 7.85
C ALA A 61 -8.95 8.76 9.23
N LEU A 62 -7.80 9.44 9.29
CA LEU A 62 -7.20 9.90 10.55
C LEU A 62 -8.10 10.90 11.28
N ALA A 63 -8.76 11.80 10.57
CA ALA A 63 -9.69 12.75 11.17
C ALA A 63 -10.91 12.05 11.78
N LEU A 64 -11.45 11.03 11.10
CA LEU A 64 -12.54 10.20 11.61
C LEU A 64 -12.09 9.41 12.86
N GLU A 65 -10.94 8.76 12.82
CA GLU A 65 -10.40 8.02 13.98
C GLU A 65 -10.19 8.93 15.20
N ARG A 66 -9.70 10.16 15.00
CA ARG A 66 -9.56 11.14 16.09
C ARG A 66 -10.90 11.51 16.73
N ARG A 67 -11.96 11.62 15.94
CA ARG A 67 -13.32 11.88 16.44
C ARG A 67 -13.90 10.68 17.18
N GLU A 68 -13.59 9.47 16.72
CA GLU A 68 -13.99 8.20 17.36
C GLU A 68 -13.16 7.85 18.61
N GLY A 69 -12.18 8.66 19.00
CA GLY A 69 -11.31 8.39 20.15
C GLY A 69 -10.40 7.17 19.94
N ARG A 70 -10.11 6.82 18.68
CA ARG A 70 -9.31 5.65 18.32
C ARG A 70 -7.81 5.92 18.57
N PRO A 71 -7.04 4.89 18.97
CA PRO A 71 -5.63 5.06 19.27
C PRO A 71 -4.82 5.45 18.01
N PRO A 72 -3.73 6.20 18.17
CA PRO A 72 -2.94 6.70 17.06
C PRO A 72 -2.38 5.56 16.19
N PRO A 73 -2.09 5.83 14.91
CA PRO A 73 -1.68 4.81 13.94
C PRO A 73 -0.45 4.00 14.39
N THR A 74 0.52 4.61 15.07
CA THR A 74 1.73 3.96 15.61
C THR A 74 1.39 2.86 16.62
N GLU A 75 0.40 3.11 17.47
CA GLU A 75 -0.04 2.15 18.49
C GLU A 75 -0.89 1.04 17.87
N ARG A 76 -1.75 1.38 16.89
CA ARG A 76 -2.54 0.40 16.14
C ARG A 76 -1.66 -0.56 15.33
N GLN A 77 -0.61 -0.06 14.69
CA GLN A 77 0.38 -0.85 13.96
C GLN A 77 1.18 -1.75 14.90
N THR A 78 1.63 -1.24 16.04
CA THR A 78 2.31 -2.02 17.07
C THR A 78 1.41 -3.13 17.64
N ARG A 79 0.12 -2.85 17.83
CA ARG A 79 -0.84 -3.84 18.32
C ARG A 79 -1.18 -4.90 17.27
N ARG A 80 -1.21 -4.53 15.97
CA ARG A 80 -1.34 -5.48 14.86
C ARG A 80 -0.11 -6.36 14.71
N SER A 81 1.10 -5.80 14.81
CA SER A 81 2.35 -6.56 14.68
C SER A 81 2.59 -7.50 15.86
N ARG A 82 2.12 -7.14 17.07
CA ARG A 82 2.25 -8.01 18.25
C ARG A 82 1.35 -9.24 18.25
N GLY A 83 0.24 -9.25 17.50
CA GLY A 83 -0.66 -10.40 17.41
C GLY A 83 -1.22 -10.91 18.76
N PRO A 84 -2.18 -11.85 18.77
CA PRO A 84 -2.77 -12.33 20.03
C PRO A 84 -1.88 -13.26 20.89
N ARG A 85 -0.63 -13.55 20.49
CA ARG A 85 0.19 -14.62 21.12
C ARG A 85 0.75 -14.27 22.51
N ASP A 86 0.79 -13.00 22.90
CA ASP A 86 1.43 -12.58 24.16
C ASP A 86 0.50 -12.50 25.38
N ARG A 87 -0.79 -12.83 25.27
CA ARG A 87 -1.71 -12.88 26.43
C ARG A 87 -1.77 -14.23 27.15
N ALA A 88 -1.09 -15.26 26.65
CA ALA A 88 -1.13 -16.59 27.26
C ALA A 88 -0.09 -16.82 28.37
N SER A 89 0.88 -15.92 28.57
CA SER A 89 2.05 -16.16 29.45
C SER A 89 1.97 -15.48 30.82
N THR A 90 0.95 -14.67 31.13
CA THR A 90 0.79 -14.02 32.44
C THR A 90 -0.50 -14.45 33.14
N SER A 91 -0.63 -15.74 33.43
CA SER A 91 -1.53 -16.23 34.48
C SER A 91 -0.72 -17.12 35.42
N HIS A 92 0.21 -16.50 36.16
CA HIS A 92 0.82 -17.14 37.33
C HIS A 92 -0.23 -17.21 38.43
N ALA A 93 -1.04 -18.27 38.42
CA ALA A 93 -1.77 -18.68 39.61
C ALA A 93 -0.74 -19.13 40.67
N PRO A 94 -0.84 -18.71 41.94
CA PRO A 94 0.09 -19.14 42.97
C PRO A 94 -0.07 -20.65 43.21
N VAL A 95 1.01 -21.41 42.99
CA VAL A 95 1.07 -22.83 43.34
C VAL A 95 1.25 -22.91 44.85
N THR A 96 0.19 -23.24 45.57
CA THR A 96 0.23 -23.53 47.00
C THR A 96 1.00 -24.83 47.24
N PRO A 97 2.14 -24.84 47.95
CA PRO A 97 2.84 -26.08 48.25
C PRO A 97 2.12 -26.79 49.40
N SER A 98 1.60 -27.99 49.16
CA SER A 98 1.03 -28.85 50.20
C SER A 98 2.16 -29.52 50.99
N ILE A 99 2.42 -29.00 52.20
CA ILE A 99 3.27 -29.64 53.19
C ILE A 99 2.59 -30.92 53.65
N ARG A 100 3.10 -32.08 53.22
CA ARG A 100 2.70 -33.38 53.80
C ARG A 100 3.78 -33.85 54.77
N SER A 101 3.63 -33.42 56.02
CA SER A 101 4.21 -34.09 57.18
C SER A 101 3.38 -35.34 57.52
N ARG A 102 4.08 -36.44 57.82
CA ARG A 102 3.71 -37.64 58.63
C ARG A 102 4.92 -38.58 58.50
N MET A 103 5.90 -38.61 59.42
CA MET A 103 5.87 -39.16 60.79
C MET A 103 5.03 -40.42 60.93
N THR A 104 5.72 -41.57 61.02
CA THR A 104 5.49 -42.78 61.87
C THR A 104 6.64 -43.75 61.53
N SER A 105 7.75 -43.86 62.28
CA SER A 105 7.98 -44.50 63.59
C SER A 105 7.62 -45.99 63.65
N ALA A 106 8.61 -46.76 64.15
CA ALA A 106 8.61 -48.15 64.62
C ALA A 106 9.03 -49.22 63.60
#